data_AF-A0A7T0FY04-F1
#
_entry.id   AF-A0A7T0FY04-F1
#
_cell.length_a   1.000
_cell.length_b   1.000
_cell.length_c   1.000
_cell.angle_alpha   90.00
_cell.angle_beta   90.00
_cell.angle_gamma   90.00
#
_symmetry.space_group_name_H-M   'P 1'
#
loop_
_entity.id
_entity.type
_entity.pdbx_description
1 polymer ?
#
loop_
_entity_poly.entity_id
_entity_poly.type
_entity_poly.pdbx_seq_one_letter_code
_entity_poly.pdbx_strand_id
1 'polypeptide(L)' 'MNVRSKKILIYISGGVDSTYCAYLLAQKGAHVELLYFRT' A
#
# COMPACT_ATOMS: atom_id res chain seq x y z
N MET A 1 12.62 -4.42 -9.83
CA MET A 1 11.24 -4.91 -10.07
C MET A 1 10.37 -3.78 -10.58
N ASN A 2 9.72 -3.94 -11.74
CA ASN A 2 8.72 -2.98 -12.22
C ASN A 2 7.37 -3.28 -11.53
N VAL A 3 6.88 -2.33 -10.73
CA VAL A 3 5.61 -2.41 -9.98
C VAL A 3 4.49 -1.60 -10.64
N ARG A 4 4.79 -0.93 -11.74
CA ARG A 4 3.82 -0.11 -12.48
C ARG A 4 2.67 -0.98 -12.97
N SER A 5 1.44 -0.54 -12.73
CA SER A 5 0.19 -1.23 -13.10
C SER A 5 -0.02 -2.59 -12.41
N LYS A 6 0.73 -2.92 -11.35
CA LYS A 6 0.44 -4.09 -10.52
C LYS A 6 -0.60 -3.73 -9.47
N LYS A 7 -1.53 -4.65 -9.22
CA LYS A 7 -2.47 -4.57 -8.11
C LYS A 7 -1.81 -5.14 -6.84
N ILE A 8 -1.77 -4.37 -5.76
CA ILE A 8 -1.10 -4.73 -4.50
C ILE A 8 -2.05 -4.44 -3.34
N LEU A 9 -2.30 -5.45 -2.51
CA LEU A 9 -3.06 -5.31 -1.27
C LEU A 9 -2.10 -5.05 -0.11
N ILE A 10 -2.33 -3.99 0.66
CA ILE A 10 -1.52 -3.60 1.82
C ILE A 10 -2.39 -3.59 3.06
N TYR A 11 -1.90 -4.23 4.11
CA TYR A 11 -2.44 -4.05 5.45
C TYR A 11 -1.98 -2.70 6.04
N ILE A 12 -2.94 -1.88 6.45
CA ILE A 12 -2.72 -0.65 7.20
C ILE A 12 -2.95 -0.95 8.67
N SER A 13 -1.92 -0.73 9.50
CA SER A 13 -2.03 -0.90 10.96
C SER A 13 -2.53 0.36 11.67
N GLY A 14 -2.61 1.49 10.96
CA GLY A 14 -2.78 2.83 11.54
C GLY A 14 -1.46 3.50 11.93
N GLY A 15 -0.33 2.77 11.84
CA GLY A 15 1.00 3.32 12.06
C GLY A 15 1.58 4.00 10.81
N VAL A 16 2.52 4.94 11.03
CA VAL A 16 3.17 5.74 9.98
C VAL A 16 3.85 4.86 8.93
N ASP A 17 4.49 3.76 9.33
CA ASP A 17 5.22 2.89 8.42
C ASP A 17 4.32 2.24 7.38
N SER A 18 3.16 1.74 7.81
CA SER A 18 2.19 1.09 6.91
C SER A 18 1.62 2.09 5.89
N THR A 19 1.37 3.33 6.33
CA THR A 19 0.92 4.43 5.48
C THR A 19 2.01 4.85 4.49
N TYR A 20 3.25 4.98 4.95
CA TYR A 20 4.38 5.37 4.10
C TYR A 20 4.72 4.31 3.05
N CYS A 21 4.59 3.02 3.40
CA CYS A 21 4.72 1.91 2.46
C CYS A 21 3.70 2.01 1.31
N ALA A 22 2.43 2.23 1.65
CA ALA A 22 1.37 2.42 0.65
C ALA A 22 1.64 3.63 -0.26
N TYR A 23 2.10 4.75 0.32
CA TYR A 23 2.46 5.95 -0.42
C TYR A 23 3.58 5.69 -1.45
N LEU A 24 4.67 5.02 -1.05
CA LEU A 24 5.78 4.72 -1.95
C LEU A 24 5.37 3.80 -3.11
N LEU A 25 4.49 2.83 -2.85
CA LEU A 25 3.99 1.92 -3.88
C LEU A 25 3.07 2.65 -4.87
N ALA A 26 2.21 3.54 -4.38
CA ALA A 26 1.40 4.40 -5.23
C ALA A 26 2.26 5.34 -6.09
N GLN A 27 3.30 5.97 -5.52
CA GLN A 27 4.23 6.82 -6.28
C GLN A 27 4.97 6.06 -7.39
N LYS A 28 5.24 4.77 -7.19
CA LYS A 28 5.83 3.89 -8.21
C LYS A 28 4.82 3.41 -9.26
N GLY A 29 3.58 3.88 -9.20
CA GLY A 29 2.52 3.58 -10.17
C GLY A 29 1.83 2.24 -9.94
N ALA A 30 1.88 1.69 -8.73
CA ALA A 30 1.07 0.52 -8.38
C ALA A 30 -0.38 0.93 -8.07
N HIS A 31 -1.32 0.04 -8.37
CA HIS A 31 -2.70 0.15 -7.91
C HIS A 31 -2.79 -0.47 -6.51
N VAL A 32 -2.75 0.37 -5.49
CA VAL A 32 -2.72 -0.05 -4.08
C VAL A 32 -4.13 -0.13 -3.52
N GLU A 33 -4.51 -1.30 -3.00
CA GLU A 33 -5.71 -1.49 -2.18
C GLU A 33 -5.30 -1.61 -0.72
N LEU A 34 -6.10 -1.04 0.18
CA LEU A 34 -5.81 -1.00 1.61
C LEU A 34 -6.76 -1.93 2.37
N LEU A 35 -6.20 -2.71 3.28
CA LEU A 35 -6.93 -3.57 4.21
C LEU A 35 -6.66 -3.08 5.64
N TYR A 36 -7.72 -2.81 6.39
CA TYR A 36 -7.64 -2.44 7.80
C TYR A 36 -8.48 -3.43 8.61
N PHE A 37 -7.86 -4.06 9.60
CA PHE A 37 -8.58 -4.91 10.54
C PHE A 37 -8.99 -4.09 11.76
N ARG A 38 -10.28 -4.10 12.05
CA ARG A 38 -10.85 -3.51 13.25
C ARG A 38 -11.26 -4.64 14.18
N THR A 39 -10.72 -4.63 15.40
CA THR A 39 -11.21 -5.44 16.51
C THR A 39 -12.46 -4.83 17.13
#